data_AF-Q5RJQ1-F1
#
_entry.id   AF-Q5RJQ1-F1
#
_cell.length_a   1.000
_cell.length_b   1.000
_cell.length_c   1.000
_cell.angle_alpha   90.00
_cell.angle_beta   90.00
_cell.angle_gamma   90.00
#
_symmetry.space_group_name_H-M   'P 1'
#
loop_
_entity.id
_entity.type
_entity.pdbx_description
1 polymer ?
#
loop_
_entity_poly.entity_id
_entity_poly.type
_entity_poly.pdbx_seq_one_letter_code
_entity_poly.pdbx_strand_id
1 'polypeptide(L)'
;GFSNHRKRLQAVQARLHAISILVYSNALQESANSILYNGLIEELVDVLQITDKQLMEIKAASLRTLTSIVHLERTPKLSSIIDCTGTASYHGFLPVLVRNCIQAMIDPSMDPYPHQFATALFSFLYHLASYDAGGEALVSCGMMEALLKVIKFLGDEQDQITFVTRAVRVVDLITNLDMAAFQSHSGLSIFIYRLEHEVDLCRKECPFVIKPKIQRPSTTQEGEEMETDMDGVQCIPQRAALLKSMLNFLKKAIQDPAFSDGIRHVMDGSLPTSLKHIISNAEYYGPSLFLLATEVVTVFVFQEPSLLSSLQDNGLTDVMLHALLIKDVPATREVLGSLPNVFSALCLNARGLQSFVQCQPFERLFKVLLSPDYLPAMRRRRSSDPLGDTASNLGSAVDELMRHQPTLKTDATTAIIKLLEEICNLGRDPKYICQKPSIQKADGTTSAPPPRSNHAAEEASSEDEEEEEVQAMQSFNSAQQNETEPNQQVVGTEERIPIPLMDYILNVMKFVESILSNNTTDDHCQEFVNQKGLLPLVTILGLPNLPIDFPTSAACQAVAGVCKSILVRNI
;
A
#
# COMPACT_ATOMS: atom_id res chain seq x y z
N GLY A 1 -49.38 8.77 10.86
CA GLY A 1 -47.90 8.77 10.85
C GLY A 1 -47.32 10.16 11.08
N PHE A 2 -47.72 11.14 10.28
CA PHE A 2 -47.10 12.48 10.19
C PHE A 2 -47.49 13.51 11.27
N SER A 3 -48.35 13.17 12.24
CA SER A 3 -48.66 14.06 13.37
C SER A 3 -47.54 14.10 14.41
N ASN A 4 -46.72 13.05 14.50
CA ASN A 4 -45.59 12.98 15.43
C ASN A 4 -44.33 13.59 14.79
N HIS A 5 -43.80 14.66 15.39
CA HIS A 5 -42.64 15.39 14.89
C HIS A 5 -41.42 14.49 14.68
N ARG A 6 -41.08 13.63 15.66
CA ARG A 6 -39.94 12.70 15.56
C ARG A 6 -40.07 11.74 14.37
N LYS A 7 -41.27 11.19 14.15
CA LYS A 7 -41.52 10.30 13.01
C LYS A 7 -41.41 11.04 11.66
N ARG A 8 -41.74 12.34 11.61
CA ARG A 8 -41.51 13.15 10.40
C ARG A 8 -40.02 13.30 10.10
N LEU A 9 -39.21 13.63 11.11
CA LEU A 9 -37.76 13.77 10.96
C LEU A 9 -37.13 12.45 10.47
N GLN A 10 -37.52 11.32 11.08
CA GLN A 10 -37.06 10.00 10.65
C GLN A 10 -37.47 9.66 9.22
N ALA A 11 -38.68 10.04 8.79
CA ALA A 11 -39.13 9.81 7.42
C ALA A 11 -38.32 10.65 6.40
N VAL A 12 -37.97 11.89 6.75
CA VAL A 12 -37.10 12.74 5.92
C VAL A 12 -35.70 12.14 5.84
N GLN A 13 -35.10 11.78 6.97
CA GLN A 13 -33.78 11.17 7.04
C GLN A 13 -33.71 9.85 6.25
N ALA A 14 -34.70 8.97 6.41
CA ALA A 14 -34.78 7.72 5.65
C ALA A 14 -34.89 7.97 4.13
N ARG A 15 -35.64 9.00 3.73
CA ARG A 15 -35.75 9.38 2.31
C ARG A 15 -34.43 9.93 1.77
N LEU A 16 -33.73 10.79 2.51
CA LEU A 16 -32.43 11.33 2.12
C LEU A 16 -31.40 10.20 1.97
N HIS A 17 -31.32 9.29 2.95
CA HIS A 17 -30.44 8.12 2.87
C HIS A 17 -30.75 7.23 1.68
N ALA A 18 -32.03 6.94 1.42
CA ALA A 18 -32.43 6.16 0.26
C ALA A 18 -32.01 6.83 -1.06
N ILE A 19 -32.21 8.15 -1.19
CA ILE A 19 -31.77 8.90 -2.38
C ILE A 19 -30.25 8.83 -2.50
N SER A 20 -29.50 9.13 -1.43
CA SER A 20 -28.04 9.10 -1.41
C SER A 20 -27.50 7.75 -1.89
N ILE A 21 -28.01 6.63 -1.33
CA ILE A 21 -27.58 5.28 -1.72
C ILE A 21 -27.91 4.98 -3.18
N LEU A 22 -29.16 5.23 -3.60
CA LEU A 22 -29.61 4.94 -4.97
C LEU A 22 -28.84 5.71 -6.04
N VAL A 23 -28.48 6.96 -5.73
CA VAL A 23 -27.69 7.82 -6.61
C VAL A 23 -26.23 7.38 -6.62
N TYR A 24 -25.64 7.12 -5.45
CA TYR A 24 -24.25 6.72 -5.33
C TYR A 24 -23.97 5.37 -6.00
N SER A 25 -24.83 4.37 -5.79
CA SER A 25 -24.69 3.05 -6.40
C SER A 25 -25.05 3.02 -7.90
N ASN A 26 -25.43 4.17 -8.48
CA ASN A 26 -25.89 4.32 -9.85
C ASN A 26 -26.99 3.32 -10.24
N ALA A 27 -27.84 2.91 -9.28
CA ALA A 27 -28.80 1.82 -9.48
C ALA A 27 -30.00 2.21 -10.36
N LEU A 28 -30.17 3.50 -10.65
CA LEU A 28 -31.38 4.06 -11.25
C LEU A 28 -31.09 5.00 -12.43
N GLN A 29 -30.23 4.58 -13.36
CA GLN A 29 -29.83 5.39 -14.54
C GLN A 29 -31.02 5.96 -15.33
N GLU A 30 -32.11 5.21 -15.51
CA GLU A 30 -33.29 5.65 -16.27
C GLU A 30 -34.22 6.60 -15.49
N SER A 31 -34.17 6.59 -14.15
CA SER A 31 -35.07 7.40 -13.29
C SER A 31 -34.34 8.45 -12.44
N ALA A 32 -33.02 8.60 -12.61
CA ALA A 32 -32.19 9.55 -11.87
C ALA A 32 -32.74 10.99 -11.94
N ASN A 33 -33.24 11.42 -13.10
CA ASN A 33 -33.82 12.75 -13.28
C ASN A 33 -35.16 12.95 -12.56
N SER A 34 -35.94 11.88 -12.32
CA SER A 34 -37.18 11.95 -11.54
C SER A 34 -36.92 12.06 -10.05
N ILE A 35 -35.86 11.41 -9.56
CA ILE A 35 -35.47 11.45 -8.15
C ILE A 35 -34.73 12.75 -7.83
N LEU A 36 -33.84 13.16 -8.73
CA LEU A 36 -33.08 14.40 -8.64
C LEU A 36 -33.79 15.52 -9.41
N TYR A 37 -35.01 15.85 -9.00
CA TYR A 37 -35.81 16.92 -9.60
C TYR A 37 -35.14 18.31 -9.48
N ASN A 38 -35.56 19.25 -10.32
CA ASN A 38 -35.09 20.63 -10.28
C ASN A 38 -35.56 21.32 -8.99
N GLY A 39 -34.65 21.91 -8.22
CA GLY A 39 -34.94 22.48 -6.90
C GLY A 39 -34.44 21.64 -5.72
N LEU A 40 -34.12 20.35 -5.93
CA LEU A 40 -33.66 19.49 -4.84
C LEU A 40 -32.34 19.97 -4.24
N ILE A 41 -31.42 20.49 -5.06
CA ILE A 41 -30.11 20.97 -4.57
C ILE A 41 -30.31 22.19 -3.67
N GLU A 42 -31.13 23.13 -4.10
CA GLU A 42 -31.52 24.33 -3.36
C GLU A 42 -32.17 23.94 -2.02
N GLU A 43 -33.14 23.03 -2.04
CA GLU A 43 -33.79 22.53 -0.83
C GLU A 43 -32.81 21.84 0.15
N LEU A 44 -31.87 21.04 -0.37
CA LEU A 44 -30.84 20.38 0.44
C LEU A 44 -29.92 21.43 1.09
N VAL A 45 -29.53 22.47 0.37
CA VAL A 45 -28.69 23.56 0.88
C VAL A 45 -29.45 24.43 1.88
N ASP A 46 -30.73 24.70 1.66
CA ASP A 46 -31.59 25.41 2.60
C ASP A 46 -31.68 24.66 3.94
N VAL A 47 -31.79 23.33 3.91
CA VAL A 47 -31.76 22.50 5.11
C VAL A 47 -30.45 22.68 5.89
N LEU A 48 -29.31 22.84 5.22
CA LEU A 48 -28.03 23.08 5.88
C LEU A 48 -27.99 24.45 6.58
N GLN A 49 -28.69 25.45 6.05
CA GLN A 49 -28.75 26.81 6.56
C GLN A 49 -29.66 26.97 7.80
N ILE A 50 -30.56 26.02 8.06
CA ILE A 50 -31.47 26.08 9.22
C ILE A 50 -30.67 26.19 10.54
N THR A 51 -30.95 27.17 11.39
CA THR A 51 -30.15 27.41 12.61
C THR A 51 -30.36 26.41 13.74
N ASP A 52 -31.41 25.58 13.67
CA ASP A 52 -31.75 24.60 14.69
C ASP A 52 -30.69 23.48 14.80
N LYS A 53 -30.02 23.44 15.96
CA LYS A 53 -29.01 22.41 16.29
C LYS A 53 -29.61 21.01 16.44
N GLN A 54 -30.93 20.84 16.62
CA GLN A 54 -31.55 19.52 16.73
C GLN A 54 -31.65 18.79 15.38
N LEU A 55 -31.42 19.48 14.26
CA LEU A 55 -31.54 18.92 12.91
C LEU A 55 -30.23 18.41 12.33
N MET A 56 -29.15 18.30 13.13
CA MET A 56 -27.81 17.93 12.64
C MET A 56 -27.77 16.59 11.90
N GLU A 57 -28.55 15.59 12.33
CA GLU A 57 -28.64 14.31 11.62
C GLU A 57 -29.23 14.45 10.21
N ILE A 58 -30.26 15.30 10.06
CA ILE A 58 -30.86 15.58 8.76
C ILE A 58 -29.88 16.37 7.90
N LYS A 59 -29.18 17.36 8.47
CA LYS A 59 -28.15 18.11 7.77
C LYS A 59 -27.02 17.21 7.27
N ALA A 60 -26.60 16.25 8.09
CA ALA A 60 -25.60 15.26 7.70
C ALA A 60 -26.12 14.38 6.54
N ALA A 61 -27.37 13.92 6.60
CA ALA A 61 -28.00 13.18 5.50
C ALA A 61 -28.14 14.03 4.22
N SER A 62 -28.41 15.33 4.33
CA SER A 62 -28.42 16.26 3.19
C SER A 62 -27.04 16.39 2.56
N LEU A 63 -25.98 16.53 3.37
CA LEU A 63 -24.60 16.55 2.88
C LEU A 63 -24.24 15.24 2.16
N ARG A 64 -24.56 14.06 2.72
CA ARG A 64 -24.35 12.76 2.06
C ARG A 64 -25.08 12.67 0.73
N THR A 65 -26.31 13.18 0.68
CA THR A 65 -27.10 13.23 -0.57
C THR A 65 -26.42 14.11 -1.61
N LEU A 66 -25.95 15.31 -1.23
CA LEU A 66 -25.18 16.19 -2.11
C LEU A 66 -23.88 15.53 -2.57
N THR A 67 -23.16 14.84 -1.69
CA THR A 67 -21.96 14.05 -2.02
C THR A 67 -22.26 13.00 -3.08
N SER A 68 -23.36 12.24 -2.93
CA SER A 68 -23.77 11.24 -3.92
C SER A 68 -24.10 11.89 -5.27
N ILE A 69 -24.73 13.07 -5.28
CA ILE A 69 -25.02 13.81 -6.52
C ILE A 69 -23.72 14.28 -7.20
N VAL A 70 -22.73 14.75 -6.43
CA VAL A 70 -21.39 15.12 -6.94
C VAL A 70 -20.69 13.90 -7.53
N HIS A 71 -20.76 12.75 -6.86
CA HIS A 71 -20.15 11.49 -7.34
C HIS A 71 -20.76 10.97 -8.64
N LEU A 72 -22.03 11.28 -8.93
CA LEU A 72 -22.69 10.89 -10.16
C LEU A 72 -22.09 11.67 -11.35
N GLU A 73 -20.96 11.15 -11.83
CA GLU A 73 -20.21 11.65 -12.98
C GLU A 73 -21.17 11.88 -14.16
N ARG A 74 -21.10 13.06 -14.78
CA ARG A 74 -21.88 13.57 -15.94
C ARG A 74 -23.02 14.55 -15.66
N THR A 75 -23.17 15.11 -14.46
CA THR A 75 -24.24 16.11 -14.26
C THR A 75 -23.77 17.56 -14.39
N PRO A 76 -24.50 18.44 -15.12
CA PRO A 76 -24.35 19.90 -15.03
C PRO A 76 -24.77 20.44 -13.64
N LYS A 77 -24.91 19.57 -12.65
CA LYS A 77 -25.37 19.87 -11.30
C LYS A 77 -24.21 20.25 -10.38
N LEU A 78 -22.96 19.91 -10.73
CA LEU A 78 -21.80 20.34 -9.96
C LEU A 78 -21.72 21.88 -9.87
N SER A 79 -21.92 22.58 -10.98
CA SER A 79 -21.97 24.06 -10.99
C SER A 79 -23.13 24.58 -10.14
N SER A 80 -24.31 24.01 -10.27
CA SER A 80 -25.46 24.35 -9.42
C SER A 80 -25.18 24.14 -7.94
N ILE A 81 -24.48 23.06 -7.56
CA ILE A 81 -24.05 22.81 -6.18
C ILE A 81 -23.06 23.89 -5.73
N ILE A 82 -22.04 24.21 -6.53
CA ILE A 82 -21.06 25.26 -6.23
C ILE A 82 -21.74 26.61 -6.02
N ASP A 83 -22.68 26.97 -6.90
CA ASP A 83 -23.43 28.22 -6.85
C ASP A 83 -24.34 28.29 -5.61
N CYS A 84 -25.16 27.25 -5.37
CA CYS A 84 -26.11 27.22 -4.26
C CYS A 84 -25.40 27.21 -2.90
N THR A 85 -24.28 26.49 -2.79
CA THR A 85 -23.47 26.46 -1.57
C THR A 85 -22.61 27.72 -1.38
N GLY A 86 -22.47 28.54 -2.44
CA GLY A 86 -21.57 29.69 -2.47
C GLY A 86 -20.10 29.30 -2.38
N THR A 87 -19.71 28.08 -2.78
CA THR A 87 -18.38 27.54 -2.52
C THR A 87 -17.26 28.39 -3.11
N ALA A 88 -17.47 29.00 -4.29
CA ALA A 88 -16.44 29.82 -4.94
C ALA A 88 -16.17 31.18 -4.27
N SER A 89 -16.94 31.55 -3.23
CA SER A 89 -16.77 32.83 -2.52
C SER A 89 -16.22 32.60 -1.12
N TYR A 90 -15.23 33.41 -0.72
CA TYR A 90 -14.69 33.37 0.65
C TYR A 90 -15.79 33.50 1.71
N HIS A 91 -16.77 34.38 1.51
CA HIS A 91 -17.91 34.59 2.44
C HIS A 91 -19.13 33.72 2.12
N GLY A 92 -18.99 32.75 1.21
CA GLY A 92 -20.04 31.81 0.88
C GLY A 92 -20.47 30.95 2.07
N PHE A 93 -21.68 30.42 2.00
CA PHE A 93 -22.26 29.61 3.07
C PHE A 93 -21.39 28.40 3.44
N LEU A 94 -21.02 27.58 2.45
CA LEU A 94 -20.22 26.38 2.71
C LEU A 94 -18.83 26.71 3.29
N PRO A 95 -18.03 27.63 2.72
CA PRO A 95 -16.73 27.98 3.29
C PRO A 95 -16.82 28.51 4.73
N VAL A 96 -17.85 29.31 5.06
CA VAL A 96 -18.11 29.76 6.43
C VAL A 96 -18.47 28.59 7.34
N LEU A 97 -19.35 27.69 6.91
CA LEU A 97 -19.73 26.50 7.67
C LEU A 97 -18.52 25.60 7.96
N VAL A 98 -17.65 25.38 6.98
CA VAL A 98 -16.43 24.58 7.15
C VAL A 98 -15.47 25.23 8.13
N ARG A 99 -15.20 26.54 8.00
CA ARG A 99 -14.32 27.24 8.95
C ARG A 99 -14.88 27.25 10.37
N ASN A 100 -16.18 27.39 10.55
CA ASN A 100 -16.82 27.29 11.86
C ASN A 100 -16.71 25.87 12.44
N CYS A 101 -16.88 24.86 11.60
CA CYS A 101 -16.71 23.46 11.98
C CYS A 101 -15.27 23.19 12.43
N ILE A 102 -14.28 23.66 11.66
CA ILE A 102 -12.85 23.55 11.98
C ILE A 102 -12.51 24.31 13.27
N GLN A 103 -13.01 25.54 13.43
CA GLN A 103 -12.77 26.32 14.63
C GLN A 103 -13.31 25.61 15.88
N ALA A 104 -14.51 25.03 15.80
CA ALA A 104 -15.09 24.24 16.87
C ALA A 104 -14.35 22.92 17.17
N MET A 105 -13.56 22.40 16.22
CA MET A 105 -12.70 21.23 16.44
C MET A 105 -11.40 21.58 17.15
N ILE A 106 -10.82 22.74 16.84
CA ILE A 106 -9.48 23.12 17.33
C ILE A 106 -9.51 24.00 18.58
N ASP A 107 -10.66 24.59 18.91
CA ASP A 107 -10.86 25.47 20.07
C ASP A 107 -11.65 24.75 21.17
N PRO A 108 -11.01 24.38 22.29
CA PRO A 108 -11.67 23.69 23.40
C PRO A 108 -12.80 24.50 24.06
N SER A 109 -12.91 25.81 23.79
CA SER A 109 -13.97 26.66 24.34
C SER A 109 -15.28 26.62 23.55
N MET A 110 -15.28 26.00 22.36
CA MET A 110 -16.44 25.89 21.49
C MET A 110 -17.11 24.52 21.60
N ASP A 111 -18.45 24.50 21.46
CA ASP A 111 -19.18 23.24 21.35
C ASP A 111 -18.82 22.54 20.02
N PRO A 112 -18.32 21.28 20.05
CA PRO A 112 -18.00 20.56 18.83
C PRO A 112 -19.25 20.23 18.02
N TYR A 113 -19.10 20.18 16.69
CA TYR A 113 -20.14 19.66 15.83
C TYR A 113 -20.28 18.14 16.02
N PRO A 114 -21.49 17.57 15.85
CA PRO A 114 -21.65 16.12 15.90
C PRO A 114 -20.76 15.40 14.88
N HIS A 115 -20.11 14.31 15.30
CA HIS A 115 -19.17 13.55 14.49
C HIS A 115 -19.74 13.22 13.09
N GLN A 116 -20.96 12.68 13.02
CA GLN A 116 -21.61 12.31 11.75
C GLN A 116 -21.78 13.49 10.79
N PHE A 117 -21.98 14.70 11.31
CA PHE A 117 -22.11 15.90 10.48
C PHE A 117 -20.75 16.36 9.98
N ALA A 118 -19.74 16.43 10.86
CA ALA A 118 -18.37 16.76 10.47
C ALA A 118 -17.84 15.77 9.41
N THR A 119 -18.06 14.48 9.60
CA THR A 119 -17.66 13.44 8.65
C THR A 119 -18.33 13.64 7.29
N ALA A 120 -19.65 13.86 7.26
CA ALA A 120 -20.36 14.14 6.01
C ALA A 120 -19.84 15.41 5.31
N LEU A 121 -19.49 16.45 6.08
CA LEU A 121 -18.97 17.71 5.55
C LEU A 121 -17.59 17.53 4.90
N PHE A 122 -16.65 16.88 5.58
CA PHE A 122 -15.31 16.63 5.02
C PHE A 122 -15.35 15.66 3.84
N SER A 123 -16.21 14.64 3.88
CA SER A 123 -16.44 13.76 2.73
C SER A 123 -17.02 14.51 1.54
N PHE A 124 -17.93 15.47 1.76
CA PHE A 124 -18.45 16.33 0.71
C PHE A 124 -17.33 17.18 0.08
N LEU A 125 -16.44 17.78 0.89
CA LEU A 125 -15.28 18.53 0.39
C LEU A 125 -14.34 17.65 -0.45
N TYR A 126 -14.09 16.42 -0.03
CA TYR A 126 -13.25 15.48 -0.78
C TYR A 126 -13.82 15.17 -2.16
N HIS A 127 -15.11 14.86 -2.24
CA HIS A 127 -15.77 14.58 -3.53
C HIS A 127 -15.82 15.84 -4.40
N LEU A 128 -16.02 17.02 -3.80
CA LEU A 128 -15.97 18.28 -4.53
C LEU A 128 -14.57 18.54 -5.12
N ALA A 129 -13.52 18.31 -4.34
CA ALA A 129 -12.13 18.48 -4.75
C ALA A 129 -11.67 17.45 -5.79
N SER A 130 -12.35 16.31 -5.92
CA SER A 130 -12.02 15.27 -6.91
C SER A 130 -12.34 15.69 -8.35
N TYR A 131 -13.03 16.81 -8.55
CA TYR A 131 -13.34 17.38 -9.86
C TYR A 131 -12.74 18.78 -10.00
N ASP A 132 -12.18 19.10 -11.17
CA ASP A 132 -11.47 20.36 -11.44
C ASP A 132 -12.26 21.60 -11.00
N ALA A 133 -13.52 21.74 -11.44
CA ALA A 133 -14.36 22.90 -11.10
C ALA A 133 -14.63 23.03 -9.58
N GLY A 134 -14.74 21.91 -8.88
CA GLY A 134 -14.92 21.90 -7.43
C GLY A 134 -13.62 22.22 -6.70
N GLY A 135 -12.49 21.68 -7.16
CA GLY A 135 -11.15 22.02 -6.67
C GLY A 135 -10.84 23.51 -6.83
N GLU A 136 -11.10 24.08 -8.02
CA GLU A 136 -10.94 25.53 -8.29
C GLU A 136 -11.80 26.40 -7.37
N ALA A 137 -13.06 25.99 -7.12
CA ALA A 137 -13.94 26.69 -6.20
C ALA A 137 -13.43 26.65 -4.75
N LEU A 138 -12.91 25.51 -4.30
CA LEU A 138 -12.33 25.36 -2.96
C LEU A 138 -11.05 26.20 -2.78
N VAL A 139 -10.20 26.26 -3.81
CA VAL A 139 -9.04 27.16 -3.83
C VAL A 139 -9.50 28.63 -3.74
N SER A 140 -10.46 29.02 -4.58
CA SER A 140 -10.95 30.40 -4.68
C SER A 140 -11.52 30.96 -3.37
N CYS A 141 -12.06 30.11 -2.51
CA CYS A 141 -12.58 30.52 -1.19
C CYS A 141 -11.57 30.40 -0.04
N GLY A 142 -10.29 30.11 -0.34
CA GLY A 142 -9.22 30.00 0.66
C GLY A 142 -9.30 28.74 1.52
N MET A 143 -9.85 27.64 0.99
CA MET A 143 -10.03 26.40 1.77
C MET A 143 -8.69 25.75 2.16
N MET A 144 -7.64 25.96 1.36
CA MET A 144 -6.28 25.47 1.64
C MET A 144 -5.80 25.84 3.05
N GLU A 145 -5.88 27.13 3.42
CA GLU A 145 -5.46 27.61 4.74
C GLU A 145 -6.28 26.95 5.86
N ALA A 146 -7.60 26.84 5.67
CA ALA A 146 -8.50 26.27 6.67
C ALA A 146 -8.18 24.80 6.93
N LEU A 147 -7.96 24.00 5.88
CA LEU A 147 -7.64 22.59 6.00
C LEU A 147 -6.25 22.35 6.60
N LEU A 148 -5.26 23.18 6.26
CA LEU A 148 -3.94 23.11 6.89
C LEU A 148 -3.98 23.35 8.41
N LYS A 149 -4.94 24.15 8.92
CA LYS A 149 -5.15 24.31 10.37
C LYS A 149 -5.59 23.00 11.04
N VAL A 150 -6.41 22.19 10.37
CA VAL A 150 -6.83 20.86 10.86
C VAL A 150 -5.62 19.94 10.96
N ILE A 151 -4.77 19.92 9.93
CA ILE A 151 -3.59 19.05 9.88
C ILE A 151 -2.58 19.42 10.98
N LYS A 152 -2.41 20.73 11.21
CA LYS A 152 -1.53 21.28 12.25
C LYS A 152 -2.00 20.97 13.68
N PHE A 153 -3.29 20.71 13.90
CA PHE A 153 -3.84 20.48 15.23
C PHE A 153 -3.55 19.05 15.73
N LEU A 154 -2.64 18.93 16.71
CA LEU A 154 -2.09 17.67 17.24
C LEU A 154 -2.91 17.05 18.38
N GLY A 155 -4.21 16.84 18.16
CA GLY A 155 -4.98 16.03 19.08
C GLY A 155 -5.05 14.58 18.62
N ASP A 156 -5.11 13.69 19.62
CA ASP A 156 -4.82 12.26 19.48
C ASP A 156 -6.07 11.37 19.61
N GLU A 157 -7.24 11.99 19.68
CA GLU A 157 -8.50 11.24 19.63
C GLU A 157 -8.67 10.58 18.26
N GLN A 158 -9.13 9.33 18.22
CA GLN A 158 -9.26 8.58 16.96
C GLN A 158 -10.13 9.30 15.92
N ASP A 159 -11.22 9.91 16.38
CA ASP A 159 -12.12 10.72 15.56
C ASP A 159 -11.38 11.88 14.88
N GLN A 160 -10.48 12.52 15.62
CA GLN A 160 -9.67 13.62 15.11
C GLN A 160 -8.68 13.14 14.05
N ILE A 161 -8.04 11.99 14.25
CA ILE A 161 -7.15 11.39 13.25
C ILE A 161 -7.92 11.17 11.94
N THR A 162 -9.17 10.74 12.00
CA THR A 162 -9.99 10.56 10.79
C THR A 162 -10.30 11.89 10.09
N PHE A 163 -10.55 12.98 10.81
CA PHE A 163 -10.74 14.30 10.21
C PHE A 163 -9.46 14.84 9.58
N VAL A 164 -8.32 14.67 10.25
CA VAL A 164 -7.01 15.05 9.71
C VAL A 164 -6.73 14.27 8.42
N THR A 165 -7.01 12.96 8.39
CA THR A 165 -6.86 12.13 7.19
C THR A 165 -7.67 12.68 6.02
N ARG A 166 -8.93 13.07 6.25
CA ARG A 166 -9.77 13.68 5.21
C ARG A 166 -9.22 15.04 4.76
N ALA A 167 -8.76 15.87 5.70
CA ALA A 167 -8.15 17.16 5.37
C ALA A 167 -6.90 16.99 4.49
N VAL A 168 -6.03 16.03 4.82
CA VAL A 168 -4.85 15.67 4.02
C VAL A 168 -5.25 15.28 2.60
N ARG A 169 -6.27 14.41 2.43
CA ARG A 169 -6.75 13.97 1.11
C ARG A 169 -7.33 15.11 0.29
N VAL A 170 -8.08 16.04 0.92
CA VAL A 170 -8.59 17.23 0.21
C VAL A 170 -7.44 18.13 -0.21
N VAL A 171 -6.48 18.40 0.68
CA VAL A 171 -5.29 19.21 0.37
C VAL A 171 -4.47 18.59 -0.77
N ASP A 172 -4.22 17.27 -0.74
CA ASP A 172 -3.52 16.55 -1.83
C ASP A 172 -4.17 16.80 -3.20
N LEU A 173 -5.51 16.81 -3.27
CA LEU A 173 -6.23 17.07 -4.52
C LEU A 173 -6.10 18.52 -5.00
N ILE A 174 -6.16 19.50 -4.10
CA ILE A 174 -6.19 20.93 -4.48
C ILE A 174 -4.80 21.59 -4.55
N THR A 175 -3.75 20.94 -4.01
CA THR A 175 -2.38 21.49 -4.01
C THR A 175 -1.85 21.73 -5.42
N ASN A 176 -2.19 20.89 -6.39
CA ASN A 176 -1.76 21.10 -7.78
C ASN A 176 -2.46 22.29 -8.46
N LEU A 177 -3.62 22.71 -7.95
CA LEU A 177 -4.38 23.86 -8.46
C LEU A 177 -3.84 25.18 -7.88
N ASP A 178 -3.36 25.19 -6.64
CA ASP A 178 -2.77 26.37 -5.99
C ASP A 178 -1.57 26.04 -5.12
N MET A 179 -0.48 25.74 -5.81
CA MET A 179 0.82 25.47 -5.21
C MET A 179 1.34 26.65 -4.39
N ALA A 180 1.10 27.88 -4.87
CA ALA A 180 1.60 29.09 -4.24
C ALA A 180 0.95 29.29 -2.86
N ALA A 181 -0.36 29.08 -2.74
CA ALA A 181 -1.03 29.10 -1.45
C ALA A 181 -0.48 28.02 -0.51
N PHE A 182 -0.33 26.78 -0.98
CA PHE A 182 0.22 25.69 -0.17
C PHE A 182 1.62 26.02 0.37
N GLN A 183 2.51 26.55 -0.47
CA GLN A 183 3.87 26.95 -0.08
C GLN A 183 3.86 28.15 0.88
N SER A 184 3.04 29.17 0.62
CA SER A 184 2.95 30.36 1.49
C SER A 184 2.49 30.03 2.92
N HIS A 185 1.72 28.95 3.09
CA HIS A 185 1.29 28.43 4.37
C HIS A 185 2.23 27.39 4.98
N SER A 186 3.43 27.19 4.42
CA SER A 186 4.39 26.16 4.86
C SER A 186 3.80 24.75 4.87
N GLY A 187 2.94 24.44 3.89
CA GLY A 187 2.16 23.20 3.85
C GLY A 187 3.03 21.93 3.92
N LEU A 188 4.16 21.91 3.23
CA LEU A 188 5.09 20.76 3.26
C LEU A 188 5.64 20.51 4.67
N SER A 189 6.02 21.56 5.39
CA SER A 189 6.51 21.46 6.76
C SER A 189 5.40 21.00 7.73
N ILE A 190 4.16 21.44 7.52
CA ILE A 190 3.00 20.98 8.30
C ILE A 190 2.78 19.48 8.13
N PHE A 191 2.87 18.97 6.89
CA PHE A 191 2.73 17.54 6.60
C PHE A 191 3.83 16.71 7.27
N ILE A 192 5.08 17.15 7.15
CA ILE A 192 6.23 16.44 7.74
C ILE A 192 6.15 16.42 9.27
N TYR A 193 5.85 17.57 9.89
CA TYR A 193 5.73 17.65 11.34
C TYR A 193 4.58 16.81 11.88
N ARG A 194 3.45 16.76 11.16
CA ARG A 194 2.34 15.91 11.55
C ARG A 194 2.67 14.42 11.37
N LEU A 195 3.33 14.04 10.27
CA LEU A 195 3.82 12.66 10.07
C LEU A 195 4.76 12.25 11.22
N GLU A 196 5.72 13.11 11.57
CA GLU A 196 6.64 12.89 12.69
C GLU A 196 5.88 12.67 14.00
N HIS A 197 4.89 13.51 14.30
CA HIS A 197 4.08 13.38 15.51
C HIS A 197 3.38 12.02 15.61
N GLU A 198 2.73 11.57 14.54
CA GLU A 198 2.04 10.27 14.53
C GLU A 198 3.02 9.11 14.67
N VAL A 199 4.20 9.20 14.04
CA VAL A 199 5.25 8.18 14.19
C VAL A 199 5.85 8.21 15.60
N ASP A 200 5.97 9.37 16.25
CA ASP A 200 6.39 9.47 17.65
C ASP A 200 5.41 8.81 18.62
N LEU A 201 4.11 8.85 18.34
CA LEU A 201 3.13 8.07 19.10
C LEU A 201 3.35 6.57 18.89
N CYS A 202 3.52 6.13 17.65
CA CYS A 202 3.84 4.74 17.34
C CYS A 202 5.15 4.26 17.97
N ARG A 203 6.17 5.13 18.11
CA ARG A 203 7.44 4.80 18.79
C ARG A 203 7.25 4.46 20.26
N LYS A 204 6.22 5.00 20.92
CA LYS A 204 5.91 4.67 22.32
C LYS A 204 5.33 3.25 22.43
N GLU A 205 4.57 2.83 21.42
CA GLU A 205 3.96 1.50 21.34
C GLU A 205 4.96 0.45 20.84
N CYS A 206 5.77 0.80 19.83
CA CYS A 206 6.79 -0.05 19.23
C CYS A 206 8.13 0.70 19.17
N PRO A 207 8.98 0.65 20.22
CA PRO A 207 10.21 1.44 20.30
C PRO A 207 11.36 0.92 19.42
N PHE A 208 11.22 -0.29 18.88
CA PHE A 208 12.28 -0.93 18.09
C PHE A 208 12.65 -0.09 16.86
N VAL A 209 13.94 0.01 16.59
CA VAL A 209 14.50 0.54 15.34
C VAL A 209 15.71 -0.32 15.01
N ILE A 210 15.82 -0.73 13.75
CA ILE A 210 16.97 -1.49 13.28
C ILE A 210 18.24 -0.65 13.51
N LYS A 211 19.23 -1.25 14.16
CA LYS A 211 20.59 -0.69 14.30
C LYS A 211 21.54 -1.54 13.44
N PRO A 212 21.77 -1.17 12.17
CA PRO A 212 22.63 -1.97 11.29
C PRO A 212 24.03 -2.08 11.91
N LYS A 213 24.55 -3.31 12.01
CA LYS A 213 25.93 -3.57 12.45
C LYS A 213 26.89 -3.17 11.32
N ILE A 214 27.05 -1.87 11.08
CA ILE A 214 28.11 -1.40 10.19
C ILE A 214 29.38 -1.43 10.99
N GLN A 215 30.33 -2.22 10.53
CA GLN A 215 31.69 -2.31 11.06
C GLN A 215 32.42 -0.98 10.79
N ARG A 216 32.07 0.08 11.52
CA ARG A 216 32.94 1.24 11.73
C ARG A 216 33.97 0.82 12.78
N PRO A 217 35.27 1.14 12.63
CA PRO A 217 36.27 0.78 13.64
C PRO A 217 36.08 1.65 14.88
N SER A 218 35.24 1.21 15.81
CA SER A 218 35.31 1.63 17.22
C SER A 218 34.75 0.56 18.15
N THR A 219 35.53 0.32 19.19
CA THR A 219 35.44 -0.67 20.26
C THR A 219 34.20 -0.52 21.14
N THR A 220 33.26 -1.46 21.05
CA THR A 220 32.59 -2.16 22.16
C THR A 220 31.61 -3.17 21.57
N GLN A 221 31.85 -4.46 21.79
CA GLN A 221 30.90 -5.52 21.51
C GLN A 221 29.90 -5.58 22.68
N GLU A 222 28.67 -5.17 22.45
CA GLU A 222 27.52 -5.66 23.21
C GLU A 222 26.59 -6.34 22.20
N GLY A 223 26.47 -7.66 22.33
CA GLY A 223 25.47 -8.43 21.62
C GLY A 223 24.15 -8.28 22.35
N GLU A 224 23.28 -7.40 21.86
CA GLU A 224 21.86 -7.48 22.19
C GLU A 224 21.22 -8.50 21.26
N GLU A 225 20.72 -9.58 21.86
CA GLU A 225 19.87 -10.57 21.21
C GLU A 225 18.57 -9.89 20.75
N MET A 226 18.11 -10.28 19.57
CA MET A 226 16.89 -9.76 18.95
C MET A 226 15.67 -10.35 19.67
N GLU A 227 15.19 -9.68 20.71
CA GLU A 227 13.84 -9.92 21.23
C GLU A 227 12.85 -9.04 20.47
N THR A 228 12.29 -9.58 19.38
CA THR A 228 11.00 -9.12 18.84
C THR A 228 9.88 -9.91 19.53
N ASP A 229 9.86 -9.92 20.86
CA ASP A 229 8.77 -10.49 21.67
C ASP A 229 7.78 -9.36 22.03
N MET A 230 7.11 -8.82 21.01
CA MET A 230 5.90 -8.02 21.20
C MET A 230 4.80 -8.64 20.36
N ASP A 231 4.29 -9.78 20.84
CA ASP A 231 3.09 -10.40 20.30
C ASP A 231 1.92 -9.39 20.32
N GLY A 232 1.45 -9.00 19.14
CA GLY A 232 0.08 -8.57 18.91
C GLY A 232 -0.24 -7.07 18.86
N VAL A 233 0.72 -6.16 19.01
CA VAL A 233 0.45 -4.71 18.87
C VAL A 233 0.63 -4.27 17.42
N GLN A 234 -0.44 -3.74 16.81
CA GLN A 234 -0.43 -3.17 15.46
C GLN A 234 -0.83 -1.69 15.50
N CYS A 235 -0.34 -0.94 14.52
CA CYS A 235 -0.75 0.44 14.30
C CYS A 235 -2.27 0.49 14.10
N ILE A 236 -2.96 1.36 14.85
CA ILE A 236 -4.41 1.50 14.70
C ILE A 236 -4.79 1.93 13.27
N PRO A 237 -5.91 1.42 12.70
CA PRO A 237 -6.27 1.67 11.30
C PRO A 237 -6.37 3.16 10.94
N GLN A 238 -6.92 4.00 11.84
CA GLN A 238 -7.08 5.43 11.61
C GLN A 238 -5.72 6.13 11.43
N ARG A 239 -4.72 5.76 12.24
CA ARG A 239 -3.37 6.32 12.15
C ARG A 239 -2.66 5.77 10.91
N ALA A 240 -2.85 4.49 10.60
CA ALA A 240 -2.29 3.91 9.39
C ALA A 240 -2.81 4.62 8.12
N ALA A 241 -4.12 4.90 8.05
CA ALA A 241 -4.72 5.65 6.94
C ALA A 241 -4.19 7.09 6.83
N LEU A 242 -3.94 7.75 7.96
CA LEU A 242 -3.33 9.08 7.99
C LEU A 242 -1.90 9.05 7.44
N LEU A 243 -1.05 8.15 7.96
CA LEU A 243 0.33 7.97 7.51
C LEU A 243 0.36 7.61 6.02
N LYS A 244 -0.53 6.73 5.55
CA LYS A 244 -0.68 6.35 4.14
C LYS A 244 -0.98 7.57 3.27
N SER A 245 -1.90 8.43 3.70
CA SER A 245 -2.26 9.66 2.98
C SER A 245 -1.09 10.65 2.91
N MET A 246 -0.34 10.81 4.01
CA MET A 246 0.83 11.69 4.06
C MET A 246 2.01 11.18 3.23
N LEU A 247 2.32 9.89 3.30
CA LEU A 247 3.39 9.29 2.51
C LEU A 247 3.08 9.33 1.00
N ASN A 248 1.81 9.11 0.62
CA ASN A 248 1.39 9.26 -0.78
C ASN A 248 1.56 10.70 -1.28
N PHE A 249 1.16 11.69 -0.48
CA PHE A 249 1.40 13.09 -0.79
C PHE A 249 2.90 13.36 -0.95
N LEU A 250 3.74 12.91 -0.01
CA LEU A 250 5.20 13.11 -0.08
C LEU A 250 5.81 12.45 -1.31
N LYS A 251 5.41 11.21 -1.65
CA LYS A 251 5.86 10.51 -2.86
C LYS A 251 5.56 11.33 -4.11
N LYS A 252 4.32 11.82 -4.27
CA LYS A 252 3.91 12.67 -5.39
C LYS A 252 4.68 14.00 -5.40
N ALA A 253 4.73 14.67 -4.25
CA ALA A 253 5.38 15.97 -4.10
C ALA A 253 6.84 15.87 -4.53
N ILE A 254 7.57 14.84 -4.07
CA ILE A 254 9.00 14.61 -4.40
C ILE A 254 9.24 14.54 -5.92
N GLN A 255 8.32 13.95 -6.68
CA GLN A 255 8.45 13.77 -8.13
C GLN A 255 8.01 15.01 -8.92
N ASP A 256 7.31 15.95 -8.29
CA ASP A 256 6.78 17.14 -8.93
C ASP A 256 7.86 18.25 -8.97
N PRO A 257 8.26 18.72 -10.17
CA PRO A 257 9.23 19.81 -10.32
C PRO A 257 8.87 21.09 -9.56
N ALA A 258 7.58 21.35 -9.33
CA ALA A 258 7.10 22.54 -8.61
C ALA A 258 7.54 22.57 -7.14
N PHE A 259 7.89 21.42 -6.56
CA PHE A 259 8.37 21.30 -5.18
C PHE A 259 9.90 21.19 -5.06
N SER A 260 10.64 21.16 -6.17
CA SER A 260 12.07 20.83 -6.21
C SER A 260 12.93 21.60 -5.20
N ASP A 261 12.73 22.91 -5.06
CA ASP A 261 13.46 23.74 -4.09
C ASP A 261 13.14 23.39 -2.63
N GLY A 262 11.89 23.01 -2.34
CA GLY A 262 11.44 22.66 -0.99
C GLY A 262 11.87 21.24 -0.56
N ILE A 263 11.88 20.29 -1.50
CA ILE A 263 12.15 18.86 -1.24
C ILE A 263 13.58 18.60 -0.80
N ARG A 264 14.56 19.32 -1.35
CA ARG A 264 15.98 19.08 -1.07
C ARG A 264 16.31 19.09 0.42
N HIS A 265 15.64 19.95 1.18
CA HIS A 265 15.85 20.11 2.62
C HIS A 265 14.95 19.23 3.49
N VAL A 266 13.94 18.57 2.91
CA VAL A 266 13.01 17.70 3.65
C VAL A 266 13.76 16.53 4.30
N MET A 267 14.74 15.98 3.60
CA MET A 267 15.56 14.87 4.07
C MET A 267 16.69 15.27 5.03
N ASP A 268 16.86 16.57 5.31
CA ASP A 268 17.74 17.06 6.37
C ASP A 268 17.00 17.22 7.72
N GLY A 269 15.66 17.11 7.70
CA GLY A 269 14.79 17.28 8.87
C GLY A 269 14.44 15.98 9.60
N SER A 270 13.21 15.89 10.11
CA SER A 270 12.69 14.73 10.84
C SER A 270 12.08 13.63 9.98
N LEU A 271 11.95 13.83 8.67
CA LEU A 271 11.40 12.81 7.79
C LEU A 271 12.26 11.52 7.78
N PRO A 272 13.61 11.56 7.67
CA PRO A 272 14.43 10.35 7.70
C PRO A 272 14.25 9.52 8.97
N THR A 273 14.11 10.14 10.14
CA THR A 273 13.92 9.40 11.40
C THR A 273 12.57 8.70 11.43
N SER A 274 11.54 9.36 10.88
CA SER A 274 10.19 8.80 10.73
C SER A 274 10.17 7.62 9.76
N LEU A 275 10.80 7.76 8.59
CA LEU A 275 10.93 6.68 7.61
C LEU A 275 11.72 5.50 8.16
N LYS A 276 12.83 5.71 8.90
CA LYS A 276 13.58 4.62 9.54
C LYS A 276 12.70 3.79 10.46
N HIS A 277 11.84 4.44 11.24
CA HIS A 277 10.96 3.74 12.18
C HIS A 277 9.89 2.92 11.45
N ILE A 278 9.25 3.50 10.43
CA ILE A 278 8.26 2.77 9.62
C ILE A 278 8.91 1.56 8.92
N ILE A 279 10.06 1.77 8.27
CA ILE A 279 10.79 0.71 7.55
C ILE A 279 11.31 -0.38 8.50
N SER A 280 11.69 -0.02 9.73
CA SER A 280 12.18 -0.99 10.72
C SER A 280 11.08 -1.95 11.22
N ASN A 281 9.83 -1.50 11.23
CA ASN A 281 8.71 -2.14 11.94
C ASN A 281 7.56 -2.50 10.99
N ALA A 282 7.87 -3.21 9.90
CA ALA A 282 6.87 -3.63 8.91
C ALA A 282 5.72 -4.44 9.51
N GLU A 283 5.98 -5.21 10.56
CA GLU A 283 5.00 -6.05 11.26
C GLU A 283 3.98 -5.24 12.06
N TYR A 284 4.40 -4.08 12.59
CA TYR A 284 3.54 -3.15 13.32
C TYR A 284 2.72 -2.26 12.38
N TYR A 285 3.34 -1.75 11.30
CA TYR A 285 2.68 -0.82 10.35
C TYR A 285 1.94 -1.50 9.20
N GLY A 286 2.29 -2.74 8.90
CA GLY A 286 1.76 -3.49 7.76
C GLY A 286 2.44 -3.20 6.42
N PRO A 287 2.13 -4.02 5.38
CA PRO A 287 2.82 -3.99 4.08
C PRO A 287 2.69 -2.67 3.32
N SER A 288 1.52 -2.04 3.39
CA SER A 288 1.17 -0.82 2.64
C SER A 288 2.05 0.37 3.05
N LEU A 289 2.20 0.60 4.36
CA LEU A 289 3.05 1.67 4.89
C LEU A 289 4.55 1.36 4.73
N PHE A 290 4.95 0.10 4.88
CA PHE A 290 6.32 -0.32 4.60
C PHE A 290 6.70 0.01 3.14
N LEU A 291 5.86 -0.40 2.19
CA LEU A 291 6.05 -0.12 0.78
C LEU A 291 6.14 1.38 0.51
N LEU A 292 5.15 2.16 0.95
CA LEU A 292 5.14 3.61 0.72
C LEU A 292 6.35 4.32 1.33
N ALA A 293 6.78 3.93 2.53
CA ALA A 293 7.97 4.49 3.14
C ALA A 293 9.23 4.17 2.31
N THR A 294 9.35 2.94 1.80
CA THR A 294 10.47 2.59 0.91
C THR A 294 10.41 3.32 -0.44
N GLU A 295 9.22 3.52 -1.00
CA GLU A 295 9.03 4.26 -2.24
C GLU A 295 9.36 5.74 -2.08
N VAL A 296 8.98 6.39 -0.98
CA VAL A 296 9.34 7.79 -0.67
C VAL A 296 10.86 7.98 -0.71
N VAL A 297 11.62 7.06 -0.11
CA VAL A 297 13.10 7.10 -0.16
C VAL A 297 13.60 6.88 -1.60
N THR A 298 13.03 5.90 -2.29
CA THR A 298 13.43 5.51 -3.65
C THR A 298 13.22 6.65 -4.65
N VAL A 299 12.04 7.28 -4.66
CA VAL A 299 11.74 8.40 -5.55
C VAL A 299 12.58 9.62 -5.23
N PHE A 300 12.89 9.87 -3.95
CA PHE A 300 13.80 10.94 -3.57
C PHE A 300 15.21 10.71 -4.10
N VAL A 301 15.74 9.48 -3.98
CA VAL A 301 17.08 9.15 -4.47
C VAL A 301 17.17 9.27 -5.99
N PHE A 302 16.12 8.89 -6.73
CA PHE A 302 16.10 9.10 -8.18
C PHE A 302 15.99 10.57 -8.57
N GLN A 303 15.23 11.36 -7.81
CA GLN A 303 15.06 12.79 -8.10
C GLN A 303 16.31 13.61 -7.73
N GLU A 304 16.97 13.28 -6.62
CA GLU A 304 18.16 13.97 -6.10
C GLU A 304 19.32 12.99 -5.82
N PRO A 305 19.93 12.37 -6.86
CA PRO A 305 20.99 11.36 -6.65
C PRO A 305 22.23 11.89 -5.92
N SER A 306 22.47 13.21 -6.02
CA SER A 306 23.58 13.89 -5.33
C SER A 306 23.45 13.86 -3.81
N LEU A 307 22.23 13.72 -3.28
CA LEU A 307 21.91 13.69 -1.85
C LEU A 307 21.89 12.27 -1.27
N LEU A 308 22.12 11.23 -2.08
CA LEU A 308 22.20 9.84 -1.61
C LEU A 308 23.24 9.68 -0.49
N SER A 309 24.39 10.37 -0.58
CA SER A 309 25.41 10.35 0.47
C SER A 309 24.91 10.90 1.81
N SER A 310 24.05 11.93 1.80
CA SER A 310 23.44 12.48 3.03
C SER A 310 22.53 11.45 3.70
N LEU A 311 21.73 10.73 2.91
CA LEU A 311 20.89 9.63 3.42
C LEU A 311 21.71 8.47 3.99
N GLN A 312 22.86 8.18 3.37
CA GLN A 312 23.82 7.19 3.87
C GLN A 312 24.51 7.65 5.16
N ASP A 313 24.80 8.94 5.30
CA ASP A 313 25.43 9.48 6.51
C ASP A 313 24.47 9.51 7.68
N ASN A 314 23.19 9.82 7.44
CA ASN A 314 22.19 9.73 8.48
C ASN A 314 21.82 8.26 8.80
N GLY A 315 22.10 7.30 7.91
CA GLY A 315 21.88 5.85 8.12
C GLY A 315 20.52 5.33 7.67
N LEU A 316 19.71 6.12 6.94
CA LEU A 316 18.40 5.70 6.43
C LEU A 316 18.54 4.56 5.42
N THR A 317 19.51 4.66 4.51
CA THR A 317 19.77 3.61 3.51
C THR A 317 20.21 2.31 4.16
N ASP A 318 20.90 2.37 5.30
CA ASP A 318 21.39 1.20 6.01
C ASP A 318 20.26 0.45 6.69
N VAL A 319 19.33 1.19 7.33
CA VAL A 319 18.08 0.62 7.88
C VAL A 319 17.26 -0.02 6.76
N MET A 320 17.16 0.65 5.62
CA MET A 320 16.42 0.16 4.45
C MET A 320 17.03 -1.12 3.88
N LEU A 321 18.35 -1.16 3.66
CA LEU A 321 19.06 -2.38 3.22
C LEU A 321 18.85 -3.53 4.21
N HIS A 322 18.98 -3.27 5.51
CA HIS A 322 18.78 -4.29 6.53
C HIS A 322 17.32 -4.79 6.56
N ALA A 323 16.34 -3.91 6.45
CA ALA A 323 14.93 -4.30 6.41
C ALA A 323 14.59 -5.14 5.18
N LEU A 324 15.22 -4.87 4.03
CA LEU A 324 14.91 -5.53 2.76
C LEU A 324 15.69 -6.83 2.53
N LEU A 325 16.91 -6.94 3.08
CA LEU A 325 17.84 -8.04 2.76
C LEU A 325 18.16 -8.94 3.96
N ILE A 326 17.96 -8.45 5.20
CA ILE A 326 18.30 -9.20 6.42
C ILE A 326 17.03 -9.68 7.13
N LYS A 327 15.98 -8.86 7.17
CA LYS A 327 14.64 -9.28 7.61
C LYS A 327 13.86 -9.93 6.46
N ASP A 328 12.80 -10.65 6.80
CA ASP A 328 11.83 -11.12 5.83
C ASP A 328 10.90 -9.95 5.44
N VAL A 329 10.83 -9.65 4.14
CA VAL A 329 9.96 -8.58 3.62
C VAL A 329 8.50 -9.02 3.61
N PRO A 330 7.52 -8.10 3.68
CA PRO A 330 6.13 -8.50 3.60
C PRO A 330 5.79 -9.29 2.33
N ALA A 331 5.07 -10.40 2.51
CA ALA A 331 4.73 -11.35 1.44
C ALA A 331 3.57 -10.87 0.55
N THR A 332 3.69 -9.65 0.04
CA THR A 332 2.75 -9.05 -0.91
C THR A 332 3.40 -8.87 -2.28
N ARG A 333 2.58 -8.91 -3.32
CA ARG A 333 3.04 -8.78 -4.70
C ARG A 333 3.65 -7.42 -4.96
N GLU A 334 3.08 -6.38 -4.38
CA GLU A 334 3.46 -4.99 -4.52
C GLU A 334 4.84 -4.76 -3.91
N VAL A 335 5.09 -5.31 -2.71
CA VAL A 335 6.41 -5.23 -2.06
C VAL A 335 7.46 -5.94 -2.89
N LEU A 336 7.22 -7.20 -3.28
CA LEU A 336 8.16 -7.95 -4.11
C LEU A 336 8.45 -7.28 -5.46
N GLY A 337 7.42 -6.72 -6.10
CA GLY A 337 7.55 -5.99 -7.36
C GLY A 337 8.32 -4.67 -7.23
N SER A 338 8.38 -4.09 -6.03
CA SER A 338 9.07 -2.81 -5.77
C SER A 338 10.57 -2.96 -5.45
N LEU A 339 10.99 -4.11 -4.90
CA LEU A 339 12.39 -4.38 -4.48
C LEU A 339 13.43 -3.99 -5.55
N PRO A 340 13.20 -4.25 -6.85
CA PRO A 340 14.14 -3.88 -7.89
C PRO A 340 14.47 -2.40 -7.97
N ASN A 341 13.43 -1.56 -8.05
CA ASN A 341 13.58 -0.12 -8.19
C ASN A 341 14.28 0.46 -6.95
N VAL A 342 13.94 -0.10 -5.79
CA VAL A 342 14.58 0.19 -4.51
C VAL A 342 16.08 -0.12 -4.55
N PHE A 343 16.47 -1.33 -4.99
CA PHE A 343 17.90 -1.70 -5.06
C PHE A 343 18.66 -0.87 -6.09
N SER A 344 18.07 -0.60 -7.25
CA SER A 344 18.65 0.29 -8.26
C SER A 344 18.92 1.69 -7.69
N ALA A 345 17.98 2.26 -6.93
CA ALA A 345 18.17 3.54 -6.25
C ALA A 345 19.29 3.48 -5.21
N LEU A 346 19.29 2.47 -4.34
CA LEU A 346 20.31 2.32 -3.29
C LEU A 346 21.71 2.06 -3.85
N CYS A 347 21.82 1.51 -5.05
CA CYS A 347 23.09 1.20 -5.72
C CYS A 347 23.59 2.28 -6.70
N LEU A 348 22.96 3.47 -6.76
CA LEU A 348 23.39 4.55 -7.68
C LEU A 348 24.80 5.08 -7.42
N ASN A 349 25.39 4.82 -6.25
CA ASN A 349 26.77 5.19 -5.94
C ASN A 349 27.59 3.99 -5.41
N ALA A 350 28.92 4.12 -5.47
CA ALA A 350 29.83 3.04 -5.08
C ALA A 350 29.68 2.60 -3.61
N ARG A 351 29.37 3.53 -2.70
CA ARG A 351 29.17 3.23 -1.26
C ARG A 351 27.90 2.39 -1.03
N GLY A 352 26.83 2.74 -1.73
CA GLY A 352 25.55 2.03 -1.67
C GLY A 352 25.69 0.63 -2.24
N LEU A 353 26.36 0.50 -3.38
CA LEU A 353 26.70 -0.80 -3.96
C LEU A 353 27.53 -1.68 -3.01
N GLN A 354 28.56 -1.12 -2.38
CA GLN A 354 29.38 -1.87 -1.42
C GLN A 354 28.55 -2.35 -0.23
N SER A 355 27.67 -1.50 0.29
CA SER A 355 26.77 -1.84 1.41
C SER A 355 25.76 -2.91 1.01
N PHE A 356 25.24 -2.83 -0.23
CA PHE A 356 24.35 -3.83 -0.81
C PHE A 356 25.03 -5.20 -0.94
N VAL A 357 26.24 -5.26 -1.51
CA VAL A 357 27.01 -6.51 -1.66
C VAL A 357 27.34 -7.14 -0.30
N GLN A 358 27.67 -6.33 0.71
CA GLN A 358 27.94 -6.82 2.08
C GLN A 358 26.73 -7.55 2.70
N CYS A 359 25.51 -7.24 2.24
CA CYS A 359 24.29 -7.90 2.71
C CYS A 359 24.02 -9.26 2.05
N GLN A 360 24.86 -9.71 1.10
CA GLN A 360 24.65 -10.96 0.34
C GLN A 360 23.23 -11.05 -0.28
N PRO A 361 22.86 -10.07 -1.11
CA PRO A 361 21.47 -9.73 -1.40
C PRO A 361 20.72 -10.85 -2.13
N PHE A 362 21.40 -11.55 -3.06
CA PHE A 362 20.75 -12.49 -3.96
C PHE A 362 20.31 -13.79 -3.28
N GLU A 363 21.06 -14.30 -2.29
CA GLU A 363 20.67 -15.54 -1.60
C GLU A 363 19.34 -15.35 -0.85
N ARG A 364 19.18 -14.22 -0.16
CA ARG A 364 17.95 -13.88 0.56
C ARG A 364 16.82 -13.49 -0.39
N LEU A 365 17.11 -12.66 -1.39
CA LEU A 365 16.12 -12.24 -2.38
C LEU A 365 15.51 -13.43 -3.12
N PHE A 366 16.31 -14.43 -3.48
CA PHE A 366 15.82 -15.57 -4.26
C PHE A 366 15.12 -16.61 -3.39
N LYS A 367 15.43 -16.68 -2.09
CA LYS A 367 14.77 -17.57 -1.13
C LYS A 367 13.25 -17.38 -1.08
N VAL A 368 12.75 -16.16 -1.36
CA VAL A 368 11.30 -15.89 -1.45
C VAL A 368 10.60 -16.73 -2.52
N LEU A 369 11.30 -17.16 -3.57
CA LEU A 369 10.75 -18.00 -4.65
C LEU A 369 10.51 -19.46 -4.20
N LEU A 370 11.15 -19.88 -3.11
CA LEU A 370 11.07 -21.23 -2.53
C LEU A 370 10.37 -21.24 -1.16
N SER A 371 9.76 -20.13 -0.75
CA SER A 371 9.07 -20.03 0.53
C SER A 371 7.55 -20.18 0.36
N PRO A 372 6.89 -21.01 1.19
CA PRO A 372 5.43 -21.17 1.13
C PRO A 372 4.68 -19.86 1.43
N ASP A 373 5.24 -19.00 2.28
CA ASP A 373 4.61 -17.74 2.72
C ASP A 373 4.44 -16.75 1.56
N TYR A 374 5.33 -16.80 0.57
CA TYR A 374 5.32 -15.90 -0.59
C TYR A 374 4.57 -16.49 -1.80
N LEU A 375 4.15 -17.75 -1.75
CA LEU A 375 3.41 -18.37 -2.87
C LEU A 375 2.12 -17.62 -3.25
N PRO A 376 1.30 -17.11 -2.31
CA PRO A 376 0.12 -16.32 -2.68
C PRO A 376 0.48 -15.10 -3.52
N ALA A 377 1.59 -14.41 -3.21
CA ALA A 377 2.07 -13.25 -3.95
C ALA A 377 2.69 -13.61 -5.33
N MET A 378 3.15 -14.85 -5.50
CA MET A 378 3.75 -15.35 -6.74
C MET A 378 2.73 -16.00 -7.70
N ARG A 379 1.58 -16.46 -7.19
CA ARG A 379 0.54 -17.12 -8.00
C ARG A 379 -0.19 -16.13 -8.89
N ARG A 380 -0.43 -16.51 -10.15
CA ARG A 380 -1.36 -15.79 -11.04
C ARG A 380 -2.78 -15.89 -10.48
N ARG A 381 -3.43 -14.75 -10.22
CA ARG A 381 -4.90 -14.72 -10.19
C ARG A 381 -5.43 -15.05 -11.60
N ARG A 382 -6.56 -15.74 -11.69
CA ARG A 382 -7.17 -16.19 -12.96
C ARG A 382 -7.67 -15.05 -13.85
N SER A 383 -7.65 -13.80 -13.36
CA SER A 383 -7.93 -12.61 -14.16
C SER A 383 -6.77 -12.32 -15.13
N SER A 384 -7.12 -11.89 -16.34
CA SER A 384 -6.24 -11.54 -17.44
C SER A 384 -5.43 -10.25 -17.20
N ASP A 385 -4.82 -10.12 -16.03
CA ASP A 385 -4.05 -8.94 -15.65
C ASP A 385 -2.60 -9.08 -16.14
N PRO A 386 -2.10 -8.18 -17.03
CA PRO A 386 -0.73 -8.21 -17.53
C PRO A 386 0.33 -8.04 -16.43
N LEU A 387 -0.02 -7.54 -15.23
CA LEU A 387 0.89 -7.50 -14.08
C LEU A 387 1.12 -8.89 -13.45
N GLY A 388 0.36 -9.92 -13.87
CA GLY A 388 0.20 -11.25 -13.26
C GLY A 388 1.44 -12.08 -12.94
N ASP A 389 2.67 -11.63 -13.18
CA ASP A 389 3.86 -12.46 -13.17
C ASP A 389 4.99 -11.94 -12.26
N THR A 390 4.74 -11.90 -10.95
CA THR A 390 5.66 -11.38 -9.92
C THR A 390 7.08 -11.94 -10.04
N ALA A 391 7.22 -13.25 -10.29
CA ALA A 391 8.52 -13.89 -10.47
C ALA A 391 9.28 -13.40 -11.71
N SER A 392 8.58 -13.23 -12.84
CA SER A 392 9.17 -12.68 -14.08
C SER A 392 9.52 -11.19 -13.95
N ASN A 393 8.69 -10.43 -13.22
CA ASN A 393 8.98 -9.02 -12.93
C ASN A 393 10.24 -8.90 -12.08
N LEU A 394 10.36 -9.72 -11.02
CA LEU A 394 11.54 -9.77 -10.16
C LEU A 394 12.80 -10.15 -10.95
N GLY A 395 12.72 -11.08 -11.90
CA GLY A 395 13.88 -11.46 -12.70
C GLY A 395 14.27 -10.41 -13.75
N SER A 396 13.30 -9.80 -14.45
CA SER A 396 13.57 -8.68 -15.38
C SER A 396 14.30 -7.52 -14.70
N ALA A 397 13.94 -7.30 -13.45
CA ALA A 397 14.54 -6.31 -12.58
C ALA A 397 15.97 -6.63 -12.14
N VAL A 398 16.22 -7.87 -11.72
CA VAL A 398 17.58 -8.32 -11.37
C VAL A 398 18.48 -8.28 -12.61
N ASP A 399 17.94 -8.58 -13.79
CA ASP A 399 18.62 -8.37 -15.07
C ASP A 399 19.00 -6.90 -15.29
N GLU A 400 18.07 -5.97 -15.10
CA GLU A 400 18.33 -4.53 -15.21
C GLU A 400 19.38 -4.03 -14.20
N LEU A 401 19.31 -4.49 -12.94
CA LEU A 401 20.31 -4.20 -11.91
C LEU A 401 21.71 -4.69 -12.33
N MET A 402 21.83 -5.90 -12.87
CA MET A 402 23.10 -6.42 -13.38
C MET A 402 23.63 -5.63 -14.59
N ARG A 403 22.75 -5.10 -15.44
CA ARG A 403 23.15 -4.25 -16.57
C ARG A 403 23.70 -2.91 -16.11
N HIS A 404 23.05 -2.27 -15.15
CA HIS A 404 23.51 -1.02 -14.58
C HIS A 404 24.75 -1.20 -13.72
N GLN A 405 24.88 -2.37 -13.09
CA GLN A 405 26.00 -2.70 -12.22
C GLN A 405 26.65 -4.05 -12.58
N PRO A 406 27.50 -4.09 -13.62
CA PRO A 406 28.08 -5.33 -14.14
C PRO A 406 28.91 -6.12 -13.13
N THR A 407 29.43 -5.46 -12.09
CA THR A 407 30.18 -6.12 -11.01
C THR A 407 29.34 -7.12 -10.21
N LEU A 408 28.00 -7.01 -10.24
CA LEU A 408 27.08 -7.93 -9.56
C LEU A 408 26.81 -9.21 -10.37
N LYS A 409 27.15 -9.23 -11.66
CA LYS A 409 26.76 -10.31 -12.59
C LYS A 409 27.22 -11.69 -12.10
N THR A 410 28.47 -11.80 -11.68
CA THR A 410 29.05 -13.08 -11.24
C THR A 410 28.34 -13.58 -9.97
N ASP A 411 28.16 -12.73 -8.97
CA ASP A 411 27.51 -13.09 -7.70
C ASP A 411 26.03 -13.44 -7.89
N ALA A 412 25.31 -12.67 -8.71
CA ALA A 412 23.91 -12.94 -9.06
C ALA A 412 23.77 -14.27 -9.81
N THR A 413 24.64 -14.55 -10.78
CA THR A 413 24.63 -15.81 -11.53
C THR A 413 24.94 -16.99 -10.62
N THR A 414 25.90 -16.87 -9.71
CA THR A 414 26.19 -17.89 -8.71
C THR A 414 24.98 -18.15 -7.82
N ALA A 415 24.27 -17.12 -7.37
CA ALA A 415 23.06 -17.27 -6.56
C ALA A 415 21.89 -17.90 -7.35
N ILE A 416 21.73 -17.59 -8.64
CA ILE A 416 20.75 -18.26 -9.51
C ILE A 416 21.05 -19.76 -9.59
N ILE A 417 22.33 -20.14 -9.74
CA ILE A 417 22.72 -21.54 -9.81
C ILE A 417 22.46 -22.25 -8.48
N LYS A 418 22.80 -21.62 -7.35
CA LYS A 418 22.46 -22.15 -6.01
C LYS A 418 20.95 -22.36 -5.84
N LEU A 419 20.12 -21.42 -6.30
CA LEU A 419 18.66 -21.53 -6.27
C LEU A 419 18.17 -22.77 -7.06
N LEU A 420 18.75 -23.03 -8.23
CA LEU A 420 18.45 -24.23 -9.03
C LEU A 420 18.90 -25.52 -8.33
N GLU A 421 20.05 -25.50 -7.66
CA GLU A 421 20.55 -26.61 -6.85
C GLU A 421 19.65 -26.88 -5.64
N GLU A 422 19.11 -25.84 -5.00
CA GLU A 422 18.14 -25.97 -3.91
C GLU A 422 16.86 -26.66 -4.37
N ILE A 423 16.33 -26.32 -5.55
CA ILE A 423 15.22 -27.08 -6.17
C ILE A 423 15.60 -28.54 -6.35
N CYS A 424 16.80 -28.82 -6.85
CA CYS A 424 17.26 -30.19 -7.04
C CYS A 424 17.35 -30.95 -5.71
N ASN A 425 17.77 -30.28 -4.63
CA ASN A 425 17.83 -30.85 -3.29
C ASN A 425 16.43 -31.17 -2.76
N LEU A 426 15.49 -30.22 -2.85
CA LEU A 426 14.08 -30.43 -2.49
C LEU A 426 13.44 -31.58 -3.29
N GLY A 427 13.79 -31.70 -4.56
CA GLY A 427 13.26 -32.75 -5.44
C GLY A 427 13.91 -34.12 -5.28
N ARG A 428 15.07 -34.24 -4.62
CA ARG A 428 15.77 -35.50 -4.37
C ARG A 428 15.63 -36.01 -2.93
N ASP A 429 15.45 -35.11 -1.98
CA ASP A 429 15.42 -35.45 -0.57
C ASP A 429 14.19 -36.35 -0.28
N PRO A 430 14.40 -37.60 0.18
CA PRO A 430 13.31 -38.55 0.44
C PRO A 430 12.37 -38.10 1.57
N LYS A 431 12.77 -37.10 2.37
CA LYS A 431 11.93 -36.46 3.39
C LYS A 431 10.73 -35.73 2.79
N TYR A 432 10.84 -35.24 1.55
CA TYR A 432 9.81 -34.44 0.92
C TYR A 432 8.94 -35.25 -0.03
N ILE A 433 7.69 -34.79 -0.20
CA ILE A 433 6.79 -35.27 -1.24
C ILE A 433 6.16 -34.08 -1.94
N CYS A 434 6.06 -34.12 -3.28
CA CYS A 434 5.41 -33.06 -4.03
C CYS A 434 3.92 -33.00 -3.70
N GLN A 435 3.47 -31.85 -3.20
CA GLN A 435 2.07 -31.56 -2.95
C GLN A 435 1.34 -31.44 -4.29
N LYS A 436 0.36 -32.30 -4.53
CA LYS A 436 -0.53 -32.14 -5.69
C LYS A 436 -1.40 -30.91 -5.47
N PRO A 437 -1.55 -30.02 -6.47
CA PRO A 437 -2.53 -28.95 -6.37
C PRO A 437 -3.90 -29.56 -6.15
N SER A 438 -4.52 -29.26 -5.00
CA SER A 438 -5.87 -29.72 -4.71
C SER A 438 -6.81 -29.06 -5.72
N ILE A 439 -7.29 -29.86 -6.69
CA ILE A 439 -8.42 -29.46 -7.51
C ILE A 439 -9.61 -29.43 -6.55
N GLN A 440 -9.91 -28.26 -5.99
CA GLN A 440 -11.19 -28.04 -5.32
C GLN A 440 -12.28 -28.33 -6.36
N LYS A 441 -12.85 -29.53 -6.27
CA LYS A 441 -14.15 -29.80 -6.86
C LYS A 441 -15.13 -28.86 -6.17
N ALA A 442 -15.80 -28.05 -6.97
CA ALA A 442 -16.92 -27.26 -6.53
C ALA A 442 -18.05 -28.23 -6.12
N ASP A 443 -18.09 -28.63 -4.86
CA ASP A 443 -19.30 -29.15 -4.24
C ASP A 443 -19.89 -28.02 -3.39
N GLY A 444 -21.05 -27.54 -3.84
CA GLY A 444 -21.78 -26.46 -3.23
C GLY A 444 -22.39 -26.89 -1.90
N THR A 445 -21.83 -26.39 -0.81
CA THR A 445 -22.53 -26.22 0.46
C THR A 445 -22.16 -24.86 1.05
N THR A 446 -23.11 -23.94 0.98
CA THR A 446 -23.07 -22.62 1.62
C THR A 446 -23.04 -22.77 3.13
N SER A 447 -21.89 -22.54 3.77
CA SER A 447 -21.82 -22.16 5.18
C SER A 447 -21.86 -20.63 5.27
N ALA A 448 -22.87 -20.11 5.95
CA ALA A 448 -23.02 -18.68 6.21
C ALA A 448 -21.94 -18.18 7.20
N PRO A 449 -21.44 -16.93 7.06
CA PRO A 449 -20.53 -16.35 8.05
C PRO A 449 -21.26 -16.03 9.37
N PRO A 450 -20.54 -15.95 10.51
CA PRO A 450 -21.13 -15.66 11.81
C PRO A 450 -21.63 -14.20 11.89
N PRO A 451 -22.55 -13.88 12.81
CA PRO A 451 -23.17 -12.56 12.89
C PRO A 451 -22.15 -11.51 13.38
N ARG A 452 -21.98 -10.43 12.62
CA ARG A 452 -21.30 -9.21 13.06
C ARG A 452 -22.08 -8.57 14.22
N SER A 453 -21.38 -8.18 15.28
CA SER A 453 -21.90 -7.31 16.34
C SER A 453 -22.15 -5.90 15.82
N ASN A 454 -23.31 -5.33 16.15
CA ASN A 454 -23.73 -3.99 15.78
C ASN A 454 -22.79 -2.90 16.37
N HIS A 455 -21.91 -2.36 15.55
CA HIS A 455 -21.46 -0.97 15.65
C HIS A 455 -21.57 -0.31 14.27
N ALA A 456 -22.02 0.94 14.28
CA ALA A 456 -22.68 1.64 13.18
C ALA A 456 -21.81 1.77 11.92
N ALA A 457 -22.35 1.31 10.80
CA ALA A 457 -21.85 1.54 9.47
C ALA A 457 -22.18 2.96 9.00
N GLU A 458 -21.16 3.80 8.87
CA GLU A 458 -21.12 4.97 7.96
C GLU A 458 -19.65 5.21 7.57
N GLU A 459 -19.05 4.24 6.89
CA GLU A 459 -17.78 4.40 6.17
C GLU A 459 -18.11 4.40 4.68
N ALA A 460 -17.94 5.56 4.04
CA ALA A 460 -17.93 5.72 2.59
C ALA A 460 -16.59 6.37 2.26
N SER A 461 -15.54 5.58 2.45
CA SER A 461 -14.20 5.75 1.89
C SER A 461 -14.00 4.47 1.10
N SER A 462 -13.62 4.58 -0.17
CA SER A 462 -13.30 3.47 -1.09
C SER A 462 -12.85 2.17 -0.38
N GLU A 463 -13.82 1.30 -0.08
CA GLU A 463 -13.65 0.07 0.71
C GLU A 463 -12.87 -1.00 -0.06
N ASP A 464 -12.73 -0.86 -1.39
CA ASP A 464 -11.99 -1.82 -2.23
C ASP A 464 -10.49 -1.90 -1.88
N GLU A 465 -9.88 -0.82 -1.37
CA GLU A 465 -8.47 -0.87 -0.91
C GLU A 465 -8.33 -1.35 0.55
N GLU A 466 -9.31 -1.06 1.41
CA GLU A 466 -9.24 -1.36 2.84
C GLU A 466 -9.60 -2.83 3.13
N GLU A 467 -10.53 -3.44 2.37
CA GLU A 467 -10.89 -4.86 2.52
C GLU A 467 -9.77 -5.83 2.08
N GLU A 468 -9.00 -5.51 1.03
CA GLU A 468 -7.82 -6.31 0.64
C GLU A 468 -6.68 -6.19 1.67
N GLU A 469 -6.50 -5.01 2.30
CA GLU A 469 -5.47 -4.77 3.31
C GLU A 469 -5.76 -5.50 4.64
N VAL A 470 -7.02 -5.55 5.10
CA VAL A 470 -7.39 -6.32 6.31
C VAL A 470 -7.16 -7.83 6.11
N GLN A 471 -7.38 -8.36 4.89
CA GLN A 471 -7.05 -9.75 4.56
C GLN A 471 -5.53 -10.00 4.51
N ALA A 472 -4.74 -9.05 3.99
CA ALA A 472 -3.27 -9.14 4.00
C ALA A 472 -2.68 -9.09 5.42
N MET A 473 -3.26 -8.26 6.30
CA MET A 473 -2.84 -8.12 7.69
C MET A 473 -3.22 -9.35 8.55
N GLN A 474 -4.35 -10.00 8.25
CA GLN A 474 -4.71 -11.31 8.80
C GLN A 474 -3.80 -12.43 8.28
N SER A 475 -3.37 -12.36 7.01
CA SER A 475 -2.42 -13.33 6.44
C SER A 475 -1.06 -13.28 7.15
N PHE A 476 -0.60 -12.09 7.52
CA PHE A 476 0.65 -11.88 8.27
C PHE A 476 0.62 -12.49 9.69
N ASN A 477 -0.54 -12.47 10.37
CA ASN A 477 -0.71 -13.04 11.72
C ASN A 477 -1.13 -14.53 11.72
N SER A 478 -1.77 -15.02 10.65
CA SER A 478 -2.27 -16.40 10.55
C SER A 478 -1.17 -17.46 10.47
N ALA A 479 0.09 -17.07 10.30
CA ALA A 479 1.25 -17.97 10.28
C ALA A 479 1.54 -18.67 11.63
N GLN A 480 0.84 -18.32 12.71
CA GLN A 480 1.07 -18.91 14.05
C GLN A 480 -0.10 -19.73 14.64
N GLN A 481 -1.17 -19.99 13.89
CA GLN A 481 -2.26 -20.87 14.36
C GLN A 481 -2.59 -21.95 13.34
N ASN A 482 -1.78 -23.02 13.31
CA ASN A 482 -2.23 -24.30 12.75
C ASN A 482 -3.05 -25.04 13.83
N GLU A 483 -4.37 -24.86 13.81
CA GLU A 483 -5.29 -25.76 14.51
C GLU A 483 -5.25 -27.14 13.85
N THR A 484 -5.08 -28.16 14.69
CA THR A 484 -4.94 -29.56 14.32
C THR A 484 -6.33 -30.17 14.10
N GLU A 485 -6.74 -30.40 12.84
CA GLU A 485 -7.91 -31.25 12.55
C GLU A 485 -7.56 -32.75 12.67
N PRO A 486 -8.51 -33.60 13.10
CA PRO A 486 -8.20 -34.95 13.56
C PRO A 486 -7.94 -35.93 12.40
N ASN A 487 -6.80 -36.60 12.53
CA ASN A 487 -6.20 -37.54 11.59
C ASN A 487 -7.08 -38.80 11.36
N GLN A 488 -7.46 -39.10 10.11
CA GLN A 488 -7.92 -40.43 9.73
C GLN A 488 -6.71 -41.35 9.54
N GLN A 489 -6.60 -42.35 10.42
CA GLN A 489 -5.53 -43.34 10.45
C GLN A 489 -5.39 -44.13 9.14
N VAL A 490 -4.19 -44.08 8.54
CA VAL A 490 -3.70 -45.15 7.64
C VAL A 490 -2.26 -45.48 8.05
N VAL A 491 -2.02 -46.78 8.24
CA VAL A 491 -0.80 -47.35 8.84
C VAL A 491 0.37 -47.35 7.84
N GLY A 492 1.50 -46.77 8.25
CA GLY A 492 2.86 -47.23 7.91
C GLY A 492 3.52 -46.65 6.66
N THR A 493 4.10 -45.45 6.77
CA THR A 493 5.33 -44.99 6.08
C THR A 493 5.80 -43.71 6.79
N GLU A 494 7.11 -43.47 6.89
CA GLU A 494 7.68 -42.21 7.42
C GLU A 494 6.87 -41.00 6.92
N GLU A 495 6.39 -40.14 7.83
CA GLU A 495 5.58 -38.96 7.49
C GLU A 495 6.43 -37.99 6.65
N ARG A 496 6.35 -38.12 5.32
CA ARG A 496 7.00 -37.20 4.38
C ARG A 496 6.34 -35.83 4.44
N ILE A 497 7.15 -34.77 4.37
CA ILE A 497 6.67 -33.39 4.41
C ILE A 497 6.18 -32.98 3.01
N PRO A 498 4.92 -32.58 2.84
CA PRO A 498 4.43 -32.09 1.57
C PRO A 498 5.05 -30.72 1.23
N ILE A 499 5.55 -30.55 0.01
CA ILE A 499 6.08 -29.28 -0.48
C ILE A 499 5.47 -28.91 -1.85
N PRO A 500 5.20 -27.64 -2.12
CA PRO A 500 4.66 -27.17 -3.40
C PRO A 500 5.75 -27.06 -4.48
N LEU A 501 6.47 -28.17 -4.71
CA LEU A 501 7.63 -28.25 -5.60
C LEU A 501 7.32 -27.80 -7.04
N MET A 502 6.12 -28.06 -7.54
CA MET A 502 5.69 -27.64 -8.87
C MET A 502 5.60 -26.11 -8.98
N ASP A 503 5.07 -25.44 -7.96
CA ASP A 503 4.96 -23.98 -7.92
C ASP A 503 6.36 -23.36 -7.79
N TYR A 504 7.24 -23.94 -6.97
CA TYR A 504 8.63 -23.52 -6.85
C TYR A 504 9.39 -23.60 -8.18
N ILE A 505 9.30 -24.73 -8.88
CA ILE A 505 9.92 -24.89 -10.20
C ILE A 505 9.36 -23.83 -11.16
N LEU A 506 8.04 -23.66 -11.22
CA LEU A 506 7.43 -22.69 -12.13
C LEU A 506 7.90 -21.25 -11.85
N ASN A 507 7.91 -20.84 -10.58
CA ASN A 507 8.34 -19.48 -10.18
C ASN A 507 9.82 -19.25 -10.50
N VAL A 508 10.69 -20.19 -10.14
CA VAL A 508 12.13 -20.06 -10.42
C VAL A 508 12.40 -20.08 -11.92
N MET A 509 11.73 -20.91 -12.71
CA MET A 509 11.93 -20.93 -14.16
C MET A 509 11.52 -19.60 -14.81
N LYS A 510 10.39 -19.01 -14.40
CA LYS A 510 9.96 -17.69 -14.88
C LYS A 510 10.94 -16.59 -14.52
N PHE A 511 11.40 -16.59 -13.27
CA PHE A 511 12.43 -15.68 -12.80
C PHE A 511 13.72 -15.81 -13.63
N VAL A 512 14.25 -17.02 -13.79
CA VAL A 512 15.47 -17.28 -14.58
C VAL A 512 15.28 -16.97 -16.07
N GLU A 513 14.13 -17.33 -16.64
CA GLU A 513 13.80 -17.05 -18.04
C GLU A 513 13.84 -15.56 -18.30
N SER A 514 13.25 -14.72 -17.44
CA SER A 514 13.25 -13.28 -17.63
C SER A 514 14.65 -12.65 -17.62
N ILE A 515 15.60 -13.23 -16.89
CA ILE A 515 17.01 -12.80 -16.87
C ILE A 515 17.74 -13.23 -18.13
N LEU A 516 17.55 -14.47 -18.57
CA LEU A 516 18.30 -15.05 -19.69
C LEU A 516 17.69 -14.69 -21.06
N SER A 517 16.40 -14.33 -21.13
CA SER A 517 15.67 -14.09 -22.37
C SER A 517 15.60 -12.64 -22.83
N ASN A 518 15.76 -11.65 -21.94
CA ASN A 518 15.57 -10.22 -22.28
C ASN A 518 16.78 -9.52 -22.92
N ASN A 519 17.93 -10.21 -23.07
CA ASN A 519 19.18 -9.54 -23.43
C ASN A 519 19.38 -9.27 -24.93
N THR A 520 19.92 -8.10 -25.28
CA THR A 520 20.48 -7.81 -26.61
C THR A 520 21.93 -8.27 -26.75
N THR A 521 22.61 -8.60 -25.64
CA THR A 521 24.00 -9.12 -25.57
C THR A 521 24.06 -10.44 -24.80
N ASP A 522 24.82 -11.43 -25.26
CA ASP A 522 24.79 -12.80 -24.70
C ASP A 522 25.53 -12.99 -23.36
N ASP A 523 25.93 -11.90 -22.71
CA ASP A 523 26.84 -11.87 -21.56
C ASP A 523 26.32 -12.60 -20.31
N HIS A 524 25.01 -12.58 -20.05
CA HIS A 524 24.40 -13.26 -18.90
C HIS A 524 24.26 -14.77 -19.15
N CYS A 525 23.87 -15.15 -20.37
CA CYS A 525 23.80 -16.55 -20.78
C CYS A 525 25.19 -17.20 -20.76
N GLN A 526 26.21 -16.49 -21.25
CA GLN A 526 27.57 -16.99 -21.25
C GLN A 526 28.11 -17.18 -19.83
N GLU A 527 27.86 -16.23 -18.92
CA GLU A 527 28.24 -16.36 -17.52
C GLU A 527 27.56 -17.57 -16.86
N PHE A 528 26.26 -17.75 -17.08
CA PHE A 528 25.50 -18.89 -16.57
C PHE A 528 26.05 -20.24 -17.06
N VAL A 529 26.42 -20.33 -18.34
CA VAL A 529 27.03 -21.54 -18.91
C VAL A 529 28.44 -21.76 -18.35
N ASN A 530 29.26 -20.72 -18.25
CA ASN A 530 30.62 -20.78 -17.72
C ASN A 530 30.64 -21.27 -16.26
N GLN A 531 29.65 -20.89 -15.47
CA GLN A 531 29.48 -21.34 -14.09
C GLN A 531 28.77 -22.70 -13.96
N LYS A 532 28.56 -23.43 -15.07
CA LYS A 532 27.92 -24.76 -15.13
C LYS A 532 26.43 -24.78 -14.74
N GLY A 533 25.71 -23.68 -14.90
CA GLY A 533 24.28 -23.57 -14.58
C GLY A 533 23.37 -24.53 -15.37
N LEU A 534 23.81 -25.00 -16.53
CA LEU A 534 23.09 -26.02 -17.33
C LEU A 534 22.89 -27.34 -16.56
N LEU A 535 23.83 -27.72 -15.69
CA LEU A 535 23.77 -28.99 -14.97
C LEU A 535 22.56 -29.07 -14.02
N PRO A 536 22.38 -28.15 -13.05
CA PRO A 536 21.20 -28.17 -12.20
C PRO A 536 19.91 -27.90 -13.00
N LEU A 537 19.94 -27.07 -14.04
CA LEU A 537 18.76 -26.81 -14.89
C LEU A 537 18.20 -28.10 -15.54
N VAL A 538 19.06 -28.90 -16.19
CA VAL A 538 18.64 -30.15 -16.84
C VAL A 538 18.30 -31.22 -15.80
N THR A 539 18.98 -31.21 -14.65
CA THR A 539 18.71 -32.13 -13.55
C THR A 539 17.26 -32.05 -13.06
N ILE A 540 16.65 -30.85 -13.08
CA ILE A 540 15.26 -30.65 -12.65
C ILE A 540 14.29 -31.61 -13.36
N LEU A 541 14.52 -31.92 -14.64
CA LEU A 541 13.65 -32.79 -15.44
C LEU A 541 13.59 -34.25 -14.95
N GLY A 542 14.56 -34.69 -14.13
CA GLY A 542 14.69 -36.06 -13.65
C GLY A 542 14.58 -36.22 -12.14
N LEU A 543 14.00 -35.26 -11.42
CA LEU A 543 13.91 -35.31 -9.95
C LEU A 543 12.91 -36.38 -9.48
N PRO A 544 13.26 -37.23 -8.49
CA PRO A 544 12.44 -38.36 -8.08
C PRO A 544 11.14 -37.97 -7.35
N ASN A 545 11.09 -36.79 -6.74
CA ASN A 545 9.89 -36.30 -6.04
C ASN A 545 8.87 -35.65 -7.00
N LEU A 546 9.14 -35.59 -8.30
CA LEU A 546 8.20 -35.04 -9.28
C LEU A 546 7.00 -35.97 -9.51
N PRO A 547 5.80 -35.41 -9.74
CA PRO A 547 4.63 -36.21 -10.03
C PRO A 547 4.72 -36.79 -11.46
N ILE A 548 4.00 -37.89 -11.71
CA ILE A 548 4.04 -38.63 -12.98
C ILE A 548 3.61 -37.77 -14.19
N ASP A 549 2.72 -36.80 -13.95
CA ASP A 549 2.21 -35.85 -14.95
C ASP A 549 3.12 -34.63 -15.19
N PHE A 550 4.27 -34.55 -14.49
CA PHE A 550 5.24 -33.46 -14.64
C PHE A 550 5.56 -33.10 -16.11
N PRO A 551 5.80 -34.05 -17.05
CA PRO A 551 6.11 -33.72 -18.45
C PRO A 551 5.03 -32.91 -19.18
N THR A 552 3.78 -32.93 -18.69
CA THR A 552 2.65 -32.17 -19.26
C THR A 552 2.36 -30.88 -18.53
N SER A 553 3.06 -30.60 -17.43
CA SER A 553 2.82 -29.46 -16.56
C SER A 553 3.41 -28.14 -17.12
N ALA A 554 2.86 -27.02 -16.67
CA ALA A 554 3.42 -25.69 -16.94
C ALA A 554 4.86 -25.54 -16.39
N ALA A 555 5.18 -26.20 -15.28
CA ALA A 555 6.52 -26.17 -14.69
C ALA A 555 7.56 -26.81 -15.63
N CYS A 556 7.26 -27.98 -16.21
CA CYS A 556 8.14 -28.62 -17.19
C CYS A 556 8.27 -27.78 -18.47
N GLN A 557 7.19 -27.16 -18.93
CA GLN A 557 7.22 -26.24 -20.08
C GLN A 557 8.13 -25.04 -19.81
N ALA A 558 8.10 -24.47 -18.60
CA ALA A 558 8.96 -23.36 -18.21
C ALA A 558 10.45 -23.77 -18.18
N VAL A 559 10.78 -24.98 -17.68
CA VAL A 559 12.17 -25.52 -17.76
C VAL A 559 12.62 -25.60 -19.22
N ALA A 560 11.76 -26.11 -20.11
CA ALA A 560 12.06 -26.17 -21.54
C ALA A 560 12.21 -24.77 -22.16
N GLY A 561 11.43 -23.78 -21.72
CA GLY A 561 11.53 -22.38 -22.12
C GLY A 561 12.89 -21.76 -21.82
N VAL A 562 13.40 -21.96 -20.59
CA VAL A 562 14.75 -21.53 -20.19
C VAL A 562 15.81 -22.21 -21.05
N CYS A 563 15.74 -23.53 -21.23
CA CYS A 563 16.68 -24.28 -22.08
C CYS A 563 16.69 -23.76 -23.52
N LYS A 564 15.51 -23.48 -24.09
CA LYS A 564 15.37 -22.93 -25.43
C LYS A 564 16.01 -21.54 -25.52
N SER A 565 15.79 -20.68 -24.53
CA SER A 565 16.36 -19.33 -24.48
C SER A 565 17.90 -19.37 -24.49
N ILE A 566 18.51 -20.31 -23.76
CA ILE A 566 19.96 -20.48 -23.73
C ILE A 566 20.49 -21.05 -25.06
N LEU A 567 19.77 -22.01 -25.68
CA LEU A 567 20.17 -22.64 -26.94
C LEU A 567 20.17 -21.67 -28.12
N VAL A 568 19.16 -20.80 -28.21
CA VAL A 568 19.04 -19.80 -29.30
C VAL A 568 20.16 -18.77 -29.26
N ARG A 569 20.82 -18.58 -28.12
CA ARG A 569 21.85 -17.55 -27.87
C ARG A 569 23.29 -18.07 -27.86
N ASN A 570 23.50 -19.39 -27.81
CA ASN A 570 24.83 -20.01 -27.81
C ASN A 570 25.16 -20.75 -29.13
N ILE A 571 24.28 -20.65 -30.13
CA ILE A 571 24.47 -21.09 -31.52
C ILE A 571 24.44 -19.83 -32.37
#